data_AF-A0A257IVD9-F1
#
_entry.id   AF-A0A257IVD9-F1
#
_cell.length_a   1.000
_cell.length_b   1.000
_cell.length_c   1.000
_cell.angle_alpha   90.00
_cell.angle_beta   90.00
_cell.angle_gamma   90.00
#
_symmetry.space_group_name_H-M   'P 1'
#
loop_
_entity.id
_entity.type
_entity.pdbx_description
1 polymer ?
#
loop_
_entity_poly.entity_id
_entity_poly.type
_entity_poly.pdbx_seq_one_letter_code
_entity_poly.pdbx_strand_id
1 'polypeptide(L)'
;MKFKVLIHFGILFLFRFNAFGTAQLPDLLIYKGDTLRIIANPLEDYPNFDSLRSIMFGNNYGCELTNCWRGYQAVWELKGNELFLVDILSCCYNEDRLKVNLRSVFGGKYINGSVKADWFSTKIISPQGKIVYYVHMGYDSIYQKEVEFQFKNGVLINTKTYDNSKSKISEYSTNPKKLQDFIYGKINWEAVPILDKKVSVFVEFSANENGKIDSIKVVKGFNKMLDSEAVRVIRNIPKWDIIYNHGEFYRIKWVFPVVFSEENRTKYFGEK
;
A
#
# COMPACT_ATOMS: atom_id res chain seq x y z
N MET A 1 -4.68 11.16 -21.72
CA MET A 1 -4.91 10.72 -20.33
C MET A 1 -4.79 9.20 -20.29
N LYS A 2 -3.60 8.67 -19.99
CA LYS A 2 -3.39 7.22 -19.86
C LYS A 2 -3.62 6.88 -18.39
N PHE A 3 -4.73 6.23 -18.07
CA PHE A 3 -4.92 5.60 -16.77
C PHE A 3 -3.78 4.59 -16.59
N LYS A 4 -2.81 4.88 -15.72
CA LYS A 4 -1.89 3.85 -15.25
C LYS A 4 -2.75 2.92 -14.39
N VAL A 5 -3.15 1.79 -14.95
CA VAL A 5 -3.60 0.65 -14.16
C VAL A 5 -2.38 0.20 -13.36
N LEU A 6 -2.28 0.63 -12.09
CA LEU A 6 -1.33 0.02 -11.17
C LEU A 6 -1.81 -1.43 -10.99
N ILE A 7 -1.14 -2.39 -11.62
CA ILE A 7 -1.43 -3.82 -11.41
C ILE A 7 -0.72 -4.21 -10.12
N HIS A 8 -1.40 -4.06 -8.99
CA HIS A 8 -0.92 -4.60 -7.72
C HIS A 8 -1.21 -6.11 -7.73
N PHE A 9 -0.16 -6.94 -7.82
CA PHE A 9 -0.28 -8.38 -7.62
C PHE A 9 -0.29 -8.66 -6.11
N GLY A 10 -1.44 -9.08 -5.58
CA GLY A 10 -1.49 -9.71 -4.27
C GLY A 10 -0.87 -11.11 -4.37
N ILE A 11 0.44 -11.22 -4.17
CA ILE A 11 1.10 -12.53 -4.03
C ILE A 11 0.91 -13.01 -2.60
N LEU A 12 0.11 -14.06 -2.39
CA LEU A 12 0.07 -14.80 -1.13
C LEU A 12 1.41 -15.56 -0.98
N PHE A 13 2.40 -14.91 -0.37
CA PHE A 13 3.65 -15.58 0.01
C PHE A 13 3.34 -16.67 1.04
N LEU A 14 3.45 -17.94 0.63
CA LEU A 14 3.41 -19.11 1.54
C LEU A 14 4.81 -19.51 2.05
N PHE A 15 5.78 -18.60 2.01
CA PHE A 15 7.12 -18.83 2.54
C PHE A 15 7.48 -17.78 3.59
N ARG A 16 8.01 -18.26 4.73
CA ARG A 16 8.55 -17.43 5.81
C ARG A 16 9.85 -16.76 5.38
N PHE A 17 9.73 -15.67 4.64
CA PHE A 17 10.71 -14.58 4.69
C PHE A 17 9.93 -13.31 4.97
N ASN A 18 9.83 -12.98 6.25
CA ASN A 18 9.29 -11.70 6.69
C ASN A 18 10.32 -10.60 6.39
N ALA A 19 10.50 -10.25 5.12
CA ALA A 19 11.05 -8.94 4.79
C ALA A 19 9.92 -7.93 5.03
N PHE A 20 9.79 -7.46 6.27
CA PHE A 20 8.81 -6.44 6.59
C PHE A 20 9.27 -5.12 5.98
N GLY A 21 8.61 -4.72 4.89
CA GLY A 21 8.61 -3.33 4.47
C GLY A 21 8.00 -2.46 5.55
N THR A 22 8.70 -1.42 5.96
CA THR A 22 8.21 -0.38 6.86
C THR A 22 7.68 0.76 6.02
N ALA A 23 6.40 1.11 6.19
CA ALA A 23 5.79 2.24 5.49
C ALA A 23 6.57 3.54 5.79
N GLN A 24 6.79 4.36 4.78
CA GLN A 24 7.55 5.60 4.92
C GLN A 24 6.81 6.56 5.88
N LEU A 25 7.58 7.26 6.73
CA LEU A 25 7.11 8.31 7.62
C LEU A 25 6.53 9.44 6.74
N PRO A 26 5.22 9.75 6.86
CA PRO A 26 4.60 10.79 6.06
C PRO A 26 5.00 12.17 6.57
N ASP A 27 5.02 13.13 5.65
CA ASP A 27 5.06 14.54 5.99
C ASP A 27 3.77 14.97 6.71
N LEU A 28 3.80 16.16 7.29
CA LEU A 28 2.68 16.76 8.01
C LEU A 28 2.15 17.98 7.26
N LEU A 29 0.84 18.18 7.25
CA LEU A 29 0.16 19.34 6.67
C LEU A 29 -0.76 19.97 7.71
N ILE A 30 -0.43 21.19 8.12
CA ILE A 30 -1.28 22.03 8.96
C ILE A 30 -2.37 22.64 8.05
N TYR A 31 -3.62 22.31 8.34
CA TYR A 31 -4.78 22.73 7.56
C TYR A 31 -6.00 22.95 8.46
N LYS A 32 -6.59 24.15 8.42
CA LYS A 32 -7.79 24.53 9.19
C LYS A 32 -7.71 24.22 10.69
N GLY A 33 -6.54 24.44 11.30
CA GLY A 33 -6.32 24.23 12.73
C GLY A 33 -6.05 22.77 13.13
N ASP A 34 -5.98 21.84 12.17
CA ASP A 34 -5.59 20.46 12.37
C ASP A 34 -4.23 20.16 11.71
N THR A 35 -3.57 19.09 12.14
CA THR A 35 -2.31 18.61 11.56
C THR A 35 -2.53 17.23 10.94
N LEU A 36 -2.58 17.22 9.61
CA LEU A 36 -2.86 16.05 8.81
C LEU A 36 -1.56 15.33 8.44
N ARG A 37 -1.58 14.00 8.42
CA ARG A 37 -0.52 13.23 7.73
C ARG A 37 -0.76 13.32 6.23
N ILE A 38 0.31 13.39 5.44
CA ILE A 38 0.21 13.40 3.98
C ILE A 38 1.06 12.32 3.33
N ILE A 39 0.47 11.67 2.34
CA ILE A 39 1.05 10.63 1.51
C ILE A 39 1.57 11.32 0.23
N ALA A 40 2.58 12.17 0.43
CA ALA A 40 3.26 12.91 -0.63
C ALA A 40 4.59 13.44 -0.08
N ASN A 41 5.53 13.73 -1.00
CA ASN A 41 6.83 14.31 -0.66
C ASN A 41 7.04 15.65 -1.41
N PRO A 42 6.28 16.72 -1.12
CA PRO A 42 6.32 17.94 -1.94
C PRO A 42 7.71 18.60 -2.02
N LEU A 43 8.58 18.34 -1.04
CA LEU A 43 9.94 18.87 -1.02
C LEU A 43 10.87 18.14 -2.00
N GLU A 44 10.60 16.87 -2.32
CA GLU A 44 11.41 16.12 -3.29
C GLU A 44 11.22 16.62 -4.73
N ASP A 45 10.12 17.33 -5.00
CA ASP A 45 9.88 18.03 -6.27
C ASP A 45 10.66 19.36 -6.37
N TYR A 46 11.43 19.75 -5.36
CA TYR A 46 12.18 20.99 -5.37
C TYR A 46 13.32 20.95 -6.42
N PRO A 47 13.53 22.03 -7.20
CA PRO A 47 14.63 22.08 -8.17
C PRO A 47 16.00 21.84 -7.52
N ASN A 48 16.78 20.91 -8.08
CA ASN A 48 18.09 20.48 -7.53
C ASN A 48 18.00 19.95 -6.09
N PHE A 49 16.94 19.18 -5.79
CA PHE A 49 16.70 18.62 -4.47
C PHE A 49 17.91 17.88 -3.87
N ASP A 50 18.68 17.12 -4.66
CA ASP A 50 19.87 16.39 -4.15
C ASP A 50 20.93 17.33 -3.56
N SER A 51 21.18 18.47 -4.19
CA SER A 51 22.11 19.50 -3.67
C SER A 51 21.55 20.16 -2.41
N LEU A 52 20.23 20.35 -2.34
CA LEU A 52 19.58 20.87 -1.14
C LEU A 52 19.66 19.85 0.01
N ARG A 53 19.42 18.57 -0.29
CA ARG A 53 19.47 17.45 0.65
C ARG A 53 20.84 17.32 1.31
N SER A 54 21.93 17.51 0.57
CA SER A 54 23.30 17.45 1.13
C SER A 54 23.61 18.55 2.15
N ILE A 55 22.85 19.64 2.18
CA ILE A 55 23.08 20.78 3.08
C ILE A 55 22.03 20.92 4.18
N MET A 56 20.90 20.20 4.12
CA MET A 56 19.76 20.36 5.05
C MET A 56 20.17 20.32 6.52
N PHE A 57 20.96 19.32 6.90
CA PHE A 57 21.39 19.12 8.28
C PHE A 57 22.85 19.57 8.54
N GLY A 58 23.53 20.15 7.55
CA GLY A 58 24.94 20.52 7.65
C GLY A 58 25.82 19.33 8.01
N ASN A 59 26.57 19.44 9.12
CA ASN A 59 27.41 18.36 9.65
C ASN A 59 26.67 17.45 10.66
N ASN A 60 25.39 17.72 10.93
CA ASN A 60 24.61 16.91 11.87
C ASN A 60 24.01 15.72 11.13
N TYR A 61 24.19 14.53 11.70
CA TYR A 61 23.54 13.32 11.22
C TYR A 61 22.30 13.08 12.07
N GLY A 62 21.13 13.07 11.44
CA GLY A 62 19.92 12.58 12.10
C GLY A 62 20.04 11.07 12.39
N CYS A 63 19.17 10.57 13.26
CA CYS A 63 19.05 9.14 13.47
C CYS A 63 18.62 8.39 12.19
N GLU A 64 18.93 7.10 12.11
CA GLU A 64 18.43 6.22 11.06
C GLU A 64 17.21 5.45 11.55
N LEU A 65 16.05 5.66 10.91
CA LEU A 65 14.85 4.86 11.14
C LEU A 65 14.50 4.05 9.91
N THR A 66 14.18 2.77 10.12
CA THR A 66 13.76 1.88 9.03
C THR A 66 12.47 2.33 8.36
N ASN A 67 11.64 3.17 8.99
CA ASN A 67 10.44 3.74 8.39
C ASN A 67 10.65 5.17 7.86
N CYS A 68 11.86 5.71 7.83
CA CYS A 68 12.14 7.08 7.40
C CYS A 68 13.29 7.11 6.39
N TRP A 69 13.13 6.40 5.27
CA TRP A 69 14.15 6.27 4.22
C TRP A 69 14.58 7.61 3.63
N ARG A 70 13.68 8.60 3.64
CA ARG A 70 13.99 9.97 3.22
C ARG A 70 14.93 10.70 4.17
N GLY A 71 15.14 10.26 5.41
CA GLY A 71 16.04 10.92 6.36
C GLY A 71 15.50 12.23 6.96
N TYR A 72 14.25 12.59 6.68
CA TYR A 72 13.59 13.75 7.27
C TYR A 72 12.06 13.59 7.24
N GLN A 73 11.37 14.45 8.00
CA GLN A 73 9.94 14.71 7.90
C GLN A 73 9.74 16.20 7.64
N ALA A 74 9.07 16.57 6.54
CA ALA A 74 8.72 17.97 6.30
C ALA A 74 7.36 18.30 6.91
N VAL A 75 7.24 19.54 7.39
CA VAL A 75 6.01 20.11 7.91
C VAL A 75 5.59 21.24 6.99
N TRP A 76 4.37 21.15 6.52
CA TRP A 76 3.75 22.08 5.60
C TRP A 76 2.59 22.79 6.28
N GLU A 77 2.28 23.99 5.82
CA GLU A 77 1.11 24.75 6.26
C GLU A 77 0.39 25.31 5.04
N LEU A 78 -0.94 25.17 5.00
CA LEU A 78 -1.76 25.83 4.01
C LEU A 78 -2.32 27.14 4.58
N LYS A 79 -1.75 28.28 4.17
CA LYS A 79 -2.18 29.62 4.57
C LYS A 79 -3.07 30.21 3.48
N GLY A 80 -4.36 30.33 3.74
CA GLY A 80 -5.34 30.57 2.67
C GLY A 80 -5.32 29.43 1.68
N ASN A 81 -4.95 29.70 0.43
CA ASN A 81 -4.79 28.69 -0.61
C ASN A 81 -3.32 28.42 -0.97
N GLU A 82 -2.36 29.00 -0.26
CA GLU A 82 -0.94 28.90 -0.60
C GLU A 82 -0.24 27.90 0.33
N LEU A 83 0.55 27.00 -0.25
CA LEU A 83 1.31 25.98 0.46
C LEU A 83 2.68 26.53 0.86
N PHE A 84 3.02 26.35 2.13
CA PHE A 84 4.29 26.78 2.69
C PHE A 84 4.99 25.62 3.39
N LEU A 85 6.30 25.49 3.18
CA LEU A 85 7.18 24.69 4.02
C LEU A 85 7.48 25.49 5.29
N VAL A 86 7.19 24.92 6.46
CA VAL A 86 7.36 25.61 7.76
C VAL A 86 8.46 24.99 8.61
N ASP A 87 8.72 23.69 8.47
CA ASP A 87 9.84 23.02 9.13
C ASP A 87 10.29 21.80 8.31
N ILE A 88 11.57 21.42 8.48
CA ILE A 88 12.09 20.09 8.09
C ILE A 88 12.75 19.52 9.34
N LEU A 89 12.23 18.38 9.80
CA LEU A 89 12.61 17.74 11.05
C LEU A 89 13.45 16.49 10.76
N SER A 90 14.36 16.14 11.66
CA SER A 90 14.98 14.81 11.64
C SER A 90 13.91 13.73 11.88
N CYS A 91 14.20 12.50 11.46
CA CYS A 91 13.31 11.37 11.70
C CYS A 91 13.08 11.06 13.19
N CYS A 92 14.00 11.45 14.08
CA CYS A 92 13.89 11.29 15.55
C CYS A 92 13.77 12.62 16.27
N TYR A 93 13.08 13.61 15.68
CA TYR A 93 12.95 14.94 16.26
C TYR A 93 12.51 14.96 17.74
N ASN A 94 11.70 13.99 18.16
CA ASN A 94 11.25 13.90 19.55
C ASN A 94 12.39 13.59 20.55
N GLU A 95 13.48 12.99 20.07
CA GLU A 95 14.66 12.60 20.85
C GLU A 95 15.80 13.61 20.68
N ASP A 96 16.17 13.92 19.44
CA ASP A 96 17.34 14.75 19.14
C ASP A 96 17.02 16.25 19.04
N ARG A 97 15.73 16.62 18.92
CA ARG A 97 15.24 17.99 18.66
C ARG A 97 15.90 18.66 17.44
N LEU A 98 16.41 17.86 16.51
CA LEU A 98 17.14 18.33 15.33
C LEU A 98 16.19 18.75 14.20
N LYS A 99 16.31 20.00 13.77
CA LYS A 99 15.58 20.52 12.61
C LYS A 99 16.46 21.42 11.76
N VAL A 100 16.10 21.51 10.48
CA VAL A 100 16.80 22.32 9.48
C VAL A 100 16.61 23.81 9.77
N ASN A 101 17.67 24.60 9.62
CA ASN A 101 17.56 26.05 9.57
C ASN A 101 17.10 26.48 8.16
N LEU A 102 15.80 26.68 7.98
CA LEU A 102 15.22 27.03 6.68
C LEU A 102 15.80 28.33 6.10
N ARG A 103 16.14 29.33 6.93
CA ARG A 103 16.76 30.58 6.45
C ARG A 103 18.11 30.31 5.80
N SER A 104 18.94 29.46 6.42
CA SER A 104 20.26 29.11 5.87
C SER A 104 20.15 28.31 4.57
N VAL A 105 19.17 27.40 4.47
CA VAL A 105 19.02 26.50 3.32
C VAL A 105 18.33 27.18 2.13
N PHE A 106 17.29 28.00 2.38
CA PHE A 106 16.46 28.59 1.33
C PHE A 106 16.72 30.07 1.08
N GLY A 107 17.58 30.71 1.89
CA GLY A 107 18.04 32.08 1.70
C GLY A 107 16.89 33.07 1.55
N GLY A 108 16.89 33.82 0.44
CA GLY A 108 15.86 34.84 0.13
C GLY A 108 14.44 34.29 -0.04
N LYS A 109 14.27 32.97 -0.24
CA LYS A 109 12.93 32.36 -0.29
C LYS A 109 12.31 32.17 1.10
N TYR A 110 13.11 32.23 2.16
CA TYR A 110 12.61 32.18 3.54
C TYR A 110 12.09 33.55 3.95
N ILE A 111 10.77 33.63 4.16
CA ILE A 111 10.06 34.85 4.51
C ILE A 111 9.16 34.55 5.71
N ASN A 112 9.30 35.34 6.77
CA ASN A 112 8.45 35.29 7.97
C ASN A 112 8.22 33.88 8.54
N GLY A 113 9.27 33.07 8.65
CA GLY A 113 9.17 31.74 9.27
C GLY A 113 8.91 30.59 8.30
N SER A 114 8.76 30.84 7.00
CA SER A 114 8.36 29.80 6.05
C SER A 114 8.90 30.02 4.64
N VAL A 115 8.79 29.00 3.78
CA VAL A 115 9.18 29.05 2.37
C VAL A 115 7.96 28.71 1.51
N LYS A 116 7.57 29.60 0.60
CA LYS A 116 6.45 29.36 -0.32
C LYS A 116 6.79 28.23 -1.29
N ALA A 117 5.90 27.24 -1.42
CA ALA A 117 6.11 26.04 -2.23
C ALA A 117 5.73 26.24 -3.71
N ASP A 118 6.21 27.31 -4.34
CA ASP A 118 5.83 27.69 -5.71
C ASP A 118 6.23 26.68 -6.79
N TRP A 119 7.15 25.76 -6.49
CA TRP A 119 7.55 24.66 -7.35
C TRP A 119 6.52 23.52 -7.42
N PHE A 120 5.64 23.40 -6.42
CA PHE A 120 4.80 22.21 -6.26
C PHE A 120 3.49 22.32 -7.04
N SER A 121 3.21 21.36 -7.93
CA SER A 121 2.03 21.38 -8.81
C SER A 121 1.32 20.03 -8.93
N THR A 122 1.45 19.17 -7.92
CA THR A 122 0.87 17.83 -7.93
C THR A 122 -0.21 17.67 -6.86
N LYS A 123 -0.65 16.43 -6.64
CA LYS A 123 -1.70 16.11 -5.67
C LYS A 123 -1.08 15.64 -4.37
N ILE A 124 -1.73 15.99 -3.27
CA ILE A 124 -1.42 15.44 -1.95
C ILE A 124 -2.63 14.65 -1.47
N ILE A 125 -2.42 13.41 -1.01
CA ILE A 125 -3.45 12.62 -0.34
C ILE A 125 -3.22 12.66 1.16
N SER A 126 -4.26 12.95 1.93
CA SER A 126 -4.26 12.82 3.39
C SER A 126 -5.20 11.69 3.82
N PRO A 127 -4.67 10.61 4.43
CA PRO A 127 -5.45 9.49 4.90
C PRO A 127 -6.18 9.81 6.21
N GLN A 128 -7.42 9.33 6.35
CA GLN A 128 -8.26 9.51 7.52
C GLN A 128 -8.94 8.18 7.92
N GLY A 129 -9.02 7.94 9.22
CA GLY A 129 -9.66 6.73 9.77
C GLY A 129 -8.79 5.48 9.68
N LYS A 130 -9.44 4.30 9.66
CA LYS A 130 -8.74 3.02 9.67
C LYS A 130 -8.18 2.68 8.28
N ILE A 131 -7.10 1.91 8.25
CA ILE A 131 -6.64 1.26 7.02
C ILE A 131 -7.68 0.20 6.63
N VAL A 132 -8.16 0.23 5.39
CA VAL A 132 -9.06 -0.79 4.84
C VAL A 132 -8.31 -1.83 4.02
N TYR A 133 -7.18 -1.46 3.42
CA TYR A 133 -6.30 -2.38 2.71
C TYR A 133 -4.85 -1.98 2.95
N TYR A 134 -4.08 -2.89 3.54
CA TYR A 134 -2.70 -2.62 3.91
C TYR A 134 -1.73 -3.05 2.81
N VAL A 135 -0.80 -2.17 2.47
CA VAL A 135 0.33 -2.45 1.57
C VAL A 135 1.62 -2.16 2.32
N HIS A 136 2.53 -3.13 2.33
CA HIS A 136 3.75 -3.10 3.13
C HIS A 136 4.74 -1.99 2.76
N MET A 137 4.83 -1.61 1.48
CA MET A 137 5.85 -0.70 0.99
C MET A 137 5.29 0.66 0.64
N GLY A 138 6.01 1.71 1.06
CA GLY A 138 5.73 3.09 0.68
C GLY A 138 4.41 3.61 1.25
N TYR A 139 3.52 3.97 0.34
CA TYR A 139 2.39 4.87 0.55
C TYR A 139 1.08 4.32 -0.03
N ASP A 140 1.07 3.04 -0.42
CA ASP A 140 0.00 2.41 -1.20
C ASP A 140 -1.14 1.82 -0.35
N SER A 141 -1.08 1.97 0.99
CA SER A 141 -2.17 1.55 1.87
C SER A 141 -3.42 2.41 1.63
N ILE A 142 -4.59 1.79 1.61
CA ILE A 142 -5.87 2.47 1.38
C ILE A 142 -6.57 2.68 2.73
N TYR A 143 -7.09 3.89 2.93
CA TYR A 143 -7.78 4.28 4.16
C TYR A 143 -9.27 4.45 3.94
N GLN A 144 -10.06 4.33 5.02
CA GLN A 144 -11.53 4.48 4.98
C GLN A 144 -11.96 5.78 4.30
N LYS A 145 -11.22 6.87 4.54
CA LYS A 145 -11.46 8.16 3.92
C LYS A 145 -10.12 8.79 3.54
N GLU A 146 -10.08 9.43 2.38
CA GLU A 146 -8.89 10.12 1.89
C GLU A 146 -9.28 11.51 1.41
N VAL A 147 -8.50 12.52 1.77
CA VAL A 147 -8.68 13.89 1.29
C VAL A 147 -7.55 14.21 0.31
N GLU A 148 -7.93 14.45 -0.93
CA GLU A 148 -7.03 14.91 -1.99
C GLU A 148 -7.02 16.44 -2.03
N PHE A 149 -5.82 17.00 -2.00
CA PHE A 149 -5.53 18.40 -2.23
C PHE A 149 -4.82 18.52 -3.58
N GLN A 150 -5.35 19.33 -4.50
CA GLN A 150 -4.77 19.52 -5.82
C GLN A 150 -4.07 20.88 -5.88
N PHE A 151 -2.79 20.88 -6.24
CA PHE A 151 -1.99 22.10 -6.29
C PHE A 151 -1.56 22.46 -7.69
N LYS A 152 -1.36 23.76 -7.92
CA LYS A 152 -0.69 24.33 -9.09
C LYS A 152 0.18 25.49 -8.63
N ASN A 153 1.48 25.41 -8.85
CA ASN A 153 2.49 26.40 -8.43
C ASN A 153 2.35 26.83 -6.95
N GLY A 154 2.19 25.85 -6.07
CA GLY A 154 2.00 26.06 -4.63
C GLY A 154 0.61 26.54 -4.23
N VAL A 155 -0.33 26.71 -5.16
CA VAL A 155 -1.70 27.16 -4.89
C VAL A 155 -2.67 25.98 -4.91
N LEU A 156 -3.44 25.80 -3.85
CA LEU A 156 -4.55 24.86 -3.76
C LEU A 156 -5.67 25.32 -4.72
N ILE A 157 -5.94 24.50 -5.74
CA ILE A 157 -6.97 24.77 -6.73
C ILE A 157 -8.25 23.96 -6.50
N ASN A 158 -8.16 22.84 -5.78
CA ASN A 158 -9.31 21.99 -5.49
C ASN A 158 -9.03 21.04 -4.32
N THR A 159 -10.10 20.62 -3.64
CA THR A 159 -10.07 19.53 -2.66
C THR A 159 -11.15 18.51 -2.99
N LYS A 160 -10.81 17.22 -2.95
CA LYS A 160 -11.76 16.12 -3.12
C LYS A 160 -11.68 15.17 -1.94
N THR A 161 -12.82 14.69 -1.47
CA THR A 161 -12.88 13.64 -0.46
C THR A 161 -13.32 12.34 -1.10
N TYR A 162 -12.64 11.26 -0.77
CA TYR A 162 -12.95 9.91 -1.20
C TYR A 162 -13.44 9.08 -0.02
N ASP A 163 -14.47 8.27 -0.27
CA ASP A 163 -15.02 7.31 0.68
C ASP A 163 -14.74 5.89 0.19
N ASN A 164 -13.87 5.19 0.91
CA ASN A 164 -13.50 3.81 0.65
C ASN A 164 -14.12 2.85 1.68
N SER A 165 -15.06 3.33 2.52
CA SER A 165 -15.65 2.58 3.64
C SER A 165 -16.47 1.36 3.21
N LYS A 166 -16.90 1.31 1.94
CA LYS A 166 -17.56 0.13 1.34
C LYS A 166 -16.62 -1.07 1.17
N SER A 167 -15.31 -0.88 1.37
CA SER A 167 -14.34 -1.97 1.35
C SER A 167 -14.64 -3.01 2.43
N LYS A 168 -14.50 -4.29 2.09
CA LYS A 168 -14.70 -5.43 2.97
C LYS A 168 -13.56 -6.42 2.75
N ILE A 169 -12.83 -6.71 3.81
CA ILE A 169 -11.76 -7.71 3.80
C ILE A 169 -12.35 -9.06 4.20
N SER A 170 -12.06 -10.08 3.40
CA SER A 170 -12.44 -11.45 3.66
C SER A 170 -11.55 -12.05 4.74
N GLU A 171 -12.14 -12.86 5.62
CA GLU A 171 -11.34 -13.67 6.54
C GLU A 171 -10.46 -14.67 5.79
N TYR A 172 -10.82 -15.05 4.56
CA TYR A 172 -10.00 -15.95 3.75
C TYR A 172 -8.73 -15.28 3.20
N SER A 173 -8.72 -13.96 2.95
CA SER A 173 -7.51 -13.26 2.47
C SER A 173 -6.54 -12.95 3.62
N THR A 174 -7.04 -12.85 4.85
CA THR A 174 -6.27 -12.46 6.05
C THR A 174 -5.91 -13.63 6.96
N ASN A 175 -6.59 -14.77 6.85
CA ASN A 175 -6.30 -15.98 7.62
C ASN A 175 -5.83 -17.12 6.69
N PRO A 176 -4.50 -17.28 6.50
CA PRO A 176 -3.95 -18.32 5.63
C PRO A 176 -4.39 -19.73 5.99
N LYS A 177 -4.56 -20.04 7.29
CA LYS A 177 -5.02 -21.36 7.74
C LYS A 177 -6.45 -21.62 7.28
N LYS A 178 -7.36 -20.66 7.49
CA LYS A 178 -8.76 -20.77 7.07
C LYS A 178 -8.91 -20.96 5.56
N LEU A 179 -8.10 -20.24 4.78
CA LEU A 179 -8.05 -20.40 3.32
C LEU A 179 -7.56 -21.80 2.91
N GLN A 180 -6.46 -22.27 3.53
CA GLN A 180 -5.92 -23.60 3.25
C GLN A 180 -6.90 -24.70 3.64
N ASP A 181 -7.49 -24.63 4.84
CA ASP A 181 -8.48 -25.61 5.31
C ASP A 181 -9.68 -25.67 4.35
N PHE A 182 -10.15 -24.51 3.88
CA PHE A 182 -11.24 -24.45 2.88
C PHE A 182 -10.83 -25.07 1.54
N ILE A 183 -9.69 -24.66 0.97
CA ILE A 183 -9.24 -25.12 -0.33
C ILE A 183 -8.99 -26.63 -0.30
N TYR A 184 -8.14 -27.10 0.60
CA TYR A 184 -7.70 -28.50 0.63
C TYR A 184 -8.78 -29.44 1.18
N GLY A 185 -9.62 -28.98 2.10
CA GLY A 185 -10.79 -29.75 2.58
C GLY A 185 -11.91 -29.88 1.54
N LYS A 186 -11.86 -29.10 0.46
CA LYS A 186 -12.82 -29.18 -0.66
C LYS A 186 -12.26 -29.87 -1.90
N ILE A 187 -10.97 -30.22 -1.92
CA ILE A 187 -10.39 -31.01 -3.03
C ILE A 187 -10.97 -32.43 -3.02
N ASN A 188 -11.31 -32.94 -4.19
CA ASN A 188 -11.65 -34.34 -4.39
C ASN A 188 -10.38 -35.19 -4.46
N TRP A 189 -9.83 -35.53 -3.29
CA TRP A 189 -8.58 -36.29 -3.19
C TRP A 189 -8.67 -37.71 -3.77
N GLU A 190 -9.85 -38.33 -3.79
CA GLU A 190 -10.06 -39.64 -4.42
C GLU A 190 -9.79 -39.61 -5.93
N ALA A 191 -10.10 -38.51 -6.60
CA ALA A 191 -9.83 -38.31 -8.01
C ALA A 191 -8.39 -37.87 -8.30
N VAL A 192 -7.61 -37.52 -7.27
CA VAL A 192 -6.20 -37.11 -7.43
C VAL A 192 -5.32 -38.37 -7.39
N PRO A 193 -4.53 -38.67 -8.43
CA PRO A 193 -3.62 -39.82 -8.42
C PRO A 193 -2.54 -39.63 -7.35
N ILE A 194 -1.97 -40.73 -6.85
CA ILE A 194 -0.81 -40.67 -5.96
C ILE A 194 0.33 -40.01 -6.73
N LEU A 195 0.98 -39.02 -6.09
CA LEU A 195 2.04 -38.23 -6.73
C LEU A 195 3.38 -38.54 -6.06
N ASP A 196 4.41 -38.84 -6.86
CA ASP A 196 5.77 -39.07 -6.38
C ASP A 196 6.42 -37.79 -5.80
N LYS A 197 5.87 -36.63 -6.15
CA LYS A 197 6.36 -35.33 -5.70
C LYS A 197 5.23 -34.33 -5.54
N LYS A 198 5.50 -33.29 -4.75
CA LYS A 198 4.63 -32.13 -4.63
C LYS A 198 4.44 -31.44 -5.98
N VAL A 199 3.19 -31.21 -6.35
CA VAL A 199 2.77 -30.46 -7.53
C VAL A 199 2.05 -29.19 -7.11
N SER A 200 2.42 -28.05 -7.69
CA SER A 200 1.76 -26.77 -7.43
C SER A 200 1.12 -26.23 -8.71
N VAL A 201 -0.18 -25.97 -8.65
CA VAL A 201 -0.93 -25.24 -9.68
C VAL A 201 -1.14 -23.81 -9.20
N PHE A 202 -0.62 -22.83 -9.93
CA PHE A 202 -0.76 -21.42 -9.59
C PHE A 202 -1.98 -20.85 -10.29
N VAL A 203 -2.94 -20.38 -9.50
CA VAL A 203 -4.21 -19.84 -9.97
C VAL A 203 -4.25 -18.34 -9.68
N GLU A 204 -4.33 -17.53 -10.73
CA GLU A 204 -4.69 -16.12 -10.62
C GLU A 204 -6.22 -16.00 -10.53
N PHE A 205 -6.72 -15.22 -9.59
CA PHE A 205 -8.13 -14.93 -9.47
C PHE A 205 -8.39 -13.51 -8.95
N SER A 206 -9.60 -13.02 -9.18
CA SER A 206 -10.08 -11.76 -8.61
C SER A 206 -11.60 -11.79 -8.43
N ALA A 207 -12.08 -11.02 -7.47
CA ALA A 207 -13.50 -10.89 -7.18
C ALA A 207 -14.12 -9.67 -7.86
N ASN A 208 -15.43 -9.69 -8.01
CA ASN A 208 -16.22 -8.51 -8.39
C ASN A 208 -16.63 -7.67 -7.17
N GLU A 209 -17.39 -6.61 -7.41
CA GLU A 209 -17.88 -5.67 -6.38
C GLU A 209 -18.78 -6.29 -5.30
N ASN A 210 -19.28 -7.51 -5.54
CA ASN A 210 -20.07 -8.27 -4.56
C ASN A 210 -19.23 -9.27 -3.77
N GLY A 211 -17.92 -9.37 -4.06
CA GLY A 211 -16.98 -10.28 -3.43
C GLY A 211 -17.04 -11.70 -4.00
N LYS A 212 -17.73 -11.92 -5.13
CA LYS A 212 -17.76 -13.23 -5.81
C LYS A 212 -16.56 -13.34 -6.75
N ILE A 213 -15.84 -14.46 -6.67
CA ILE A 213 -14.76 -14.75 -7.62
C ILE A 213 -15.38 -15.15 -8.97
N ASP A 214 -15.21 -14.29 -9.97
CA ASP A 214 -15.73 -14.50 -11.33
C ASP A 214 -14.65 -14.37 -12.42
N SER A 215 -13.42 -13.98 -12.08
CA SER A 215 -12.26 -14.07 -12.97
C SER A 215 -11.24 -15.02 -12.38
N ILE A 216 -10.92 -16.10 -13.11
CA ILE A 216 -9.96 -17.13 -12.68
C ILE A 216 -9.16 -17.59 -13.90
N LYS A 217 -7.84 -17.70 -13.74
CA LYS A 217 -6.92 -18.17 -14.77
C LYS A 217 -5.81 -19.01 -14.14
N VAL A 218 -5.51 -20.16 -14.72
CA VAL A 218 -4.28 -20.90 -14.38
C VAL A 218 -3.09 -20.18 -15.02
N VAL A 219 -2.17 -19.70 -14.19
CA VAL A 219 -0.95 -19.01 -14.66
C VAL A 219 0.26 -19.94 -14.73
N LYS A 220 0.24 -21.03 -13.96
CA LYS A 220 1.18 -22.16 -14.09
C LYS A 220 0.46 -23.44 -13.70
N GLY A 221 0.19 -24.29 -14.68
CA GLY A 221 -0.50 -25.58 -14.51
C GLY A 221 0.45 -26.76 -14.37
N PHE A 222 -0.15 -27.95 -14.27
CA PHE A 222 0.56 -29.23 -14.36
C PHE A 222 -0.09 -30.18 -15.37
N ASN A 223 -1.39 -30.46 -15.21
CA ASN A 223 -2.18 -31.21 -16.17
C ASN A 223 -3.66 -30.80 -16.06
N LYS A 224 -4.46 -31.11 -17.09
CA LYS A 224 -5.87 -30.68 -17.16
C LYS A 224 -6.71 -31.08 -15.94
N MET A 225 -6.43 -32.23 -15.35
CA MET A 225 -7.18 -32.75 -14.20
C MET A 225 -6.92 -31.91 -12.94
N LEU A 226 -5.66 -31.72 -12.56
CA LEU A 226 -5.28 -30.90 -11.39
C LEU A 226 -5.58 -29.42 -11.60
N ASP A 227 -5.40 -28.92 -12.82
CA ASP A 227 -5.69 -27.53 -13.17
C ASP A 227 -7.19 -27.22 -13.03
N SER A 228 -8.05 -28.12 -13.52
CA SER A 228 -9.51 -27.98 -13.40
C SER A 228 -9.96 -28.05 -11.95
N GLU A 229 -9.36 -28.94 -11.15
CA GLU A 229 -9.67 -29.09 -9.74
C GLU A 229 -9.24 -27.86 -8.91
N ALA A 230 -8.06 -27.33 -9.17
CA ALA A 230 -7.57 -26.09 -8.56
C ALA A 230 -8.50 -24.90 -8.87
N VAL A 231 -8.93 -24.76 -10.13
CA VAL A 231 -9.90 -23.72 -10.53
C VAL A 231 -11.24 -23.90 -9.80
N ARG A 232 -11.74 -25.15 -9.68
CA ARG A 232 -13.02 -25.46 -9.03
C ARG A 232 -13.02 -25.03 -7.56
N VAL A 233 -12.00 -25.41 -6.79
CA VAL A 233 -11.94 -25.07 -5.35
C VAL A 233 -11.77 -23.57 -5.12
N ILE A 234 -10.95 -22.88 -5.93
CA ILE A 234 -10.80 -21.41 -5.87
C ILE A 234 -12.11 -20.70 -6.20
N ARG A 235 -12.83 -21.14 -7.25
CA ARG A 235 -14.13 -20.57 -7.63
C ARG A 235 -15.18 -20.68 -6.53
N ASN A 236 -15.09 -21.72 -5.70
CA ASN A 236 -16.07 -22.00 -4.66
C ASN A 236 -15.81 -21.25 -3.35
N ILE A 237 -14.74 -20.44 -3.25
CA ILE A 237 -14.51 -19.60 -2.07
C ILE A 237 -15.73 -18.65 -1.91
N PRO A 238 -16.44 -18.67 -0.77
CA PRO A 238 -17.77 -18.04 -0.66
C PRO A 238 -17.76 -16.53 -0.91
N LYS A 239 -16.78 -15.83 -0.35
CA LYS A 239 -16.65 -14.38 -0.47
C LYS A 239 -15.19 -13.95 -0.30
N TRP A 240 -14.73 -13.13 -1.23
CA TRP A 240 -13.40 -12.56 -1.23
C TRP A 240 -13.44 -11.06 -0.95
N ASP A 241 -12.27 -10.43 -0.97
CA ASP A 241 -12.09 -9.00 -0.74
C ASP A 241 -12.87 -8.14 -1.74
N ILE A 242 -13.48 -7.09 -1.23
CA ILE A 242 -14.07 -5.99 -1.99
C ILE A 242 -13.30 -4.75 -1.59
N ILE A 243 -12.56 -4.14 -2.50
CA ILE A 243 -11.74 -2.95 -2.20
C ILE A 243 -12.27 -1.78 -3.00
N TYR A 244 -12.41 -0.64 -2.34
CA TYR A 244 -12.65 0.65 -2.98
C TYR A 244 -11.39 1.50 -2.81
N ASN A 245 -10.93 2.13 -3.88
CA ASN A 245 -9.83 3.08 -3.87
C ASN A 245 -10.29 4.37 -4.54
N HIS A 246 -10.06 5.51 -3.88
CA HIS A 246 -10.58 6.80 -4.31
C HIS A 246 -12.09 6.79 -4.69
N GLY A 247 -12.89 6.02 -3.94
CA GLY A 247 -14.34 5.90 -4.13
C GLY A 247 -14.79 4.96 -5.26
N GLU A 248 -13.86 4.33 -5.98
CA GLU A 248 -14.16 3.42 -7.09
C GLU A 248 -13.79 1.98 -6.72
N PHE A 249 -14.59 1.01 -7.20
CA PHE A 249 -14.28 -0.40 -7.00
C PHE A 249 -12.93 -0.74 -7.65
N TYR A 250 -12.01 -1.22 -6.83
CA TYR A 250 -10.65 -1.56 -7.21
C TYR A 250 -10.45 -3.07 -7.19
N ARG A 251 -10.34 -3.65 -8.39
CA ARG A 251 -10.27 -5.10 -8.58
C ARG A 251 -8.84 -5.61 -8.42
N ILE A 252 -8.54 -6.21 -7.27
CA ILE A 252 -7.23 -6.78 -6.97
C ILE A 252 -7.10 -8.20 -7.51
N LYS A 253 -5.98 -8.48 -8.18
CA LYS A 253 -5.59 -9.82 -8.62
C LYS A 253 -4.77 -10.52 -7.55
N TRP A 254 -5.15 -11.75 -7.25
CA TRP A 254 -4.47 -12.62 -6.31
C TRP A 254 -3.93 -13.84 -7.03
N VAL A 255 -2.78 -14.34 -6.59
CA VAL A 255 -2.26 -15.64 -7.04
C VAL A 255 -2.14 -16.57 -5.85
N PHE A 256 -2.79 -17.73 -5.93
CA PHE A 256 -2.67 -18.78 -4.93
C PHE A 256 -2.10 -20.06 -5.54
N PRO A 257 -1.03 -20.63 -4.96
CA PRO A 257 -0.52 -21.94 -5.36
C PRO A 257 -1.31 -23.05 -4.67
N VAL A 258 -2.18 -23.74 -5.42
CA VAL A 258 -2.86 -24.95 -4.95
C VAL A 258 -1.86 -26.10 -5.00
N VAL A 259 -1.53 -26.64 -3.83
CA VAL A 259 -0.52 -27.69 -3.68
C VAL A 259 -1.17 -29.07 -3.54
N PHE A 260 -0.89 -29.94 -4.51
CA PHE A 260 -1.21 -31.36 -4.47
C PHE A 260 0.02 -32.13 -3.97
N SER A 261 -0.10 -32.77 -2.81
CA SER A 261 0.93 -33.61 -2.20
C SER A 261 0.29 -34.66 -1.31
N GLU A 262 1.00 -35.77 -1.07
CA GLU A 262 0.53 -36.80 -0.14
C GLU A 262 0.41 -36.29 1.30
N GLU A 263 1.25 -35.33 1.71
CA GLU A 263 1.11 -34.64 3.00
C GLU A 263 -0.26 -33.94 3.14
N ASN A 264 -0.66 -33.16 2.14
CA ASN A 264 -1.97 -32.51 2.12
C ASN A 264 -3.10 -33.54 2.00
N ARG A 265 -2.92 -34.60 1.20
CA ARG A 265 -3.89 -35.70 1.10
C ARG A 265 -4.14 -36.31 2.48
N THR A 266 -3.10 -36.76 3.17
CA THR A 266 -3.23 -37.38 4.50
C THR A 266 -3.89 -36.43 5.48
N LYS A 267 -3.48 -35.15 5.50
CA LYS A 267 -4.03 -34.15 6.42
C LYS A 267 -5.53 -33.85 6.20
N TYR A 268 -5.99 -33.74 4.95
CA TYR A 268 -7.34 -33.26 4.65
C TYR A 268 -8.32 -34.36 4.19
N PHE A 269 -7.81 -35.56 3.89
CA PHE A 269 -8.60 -36.72 3.47
C PHE A 269 -8.37 -37.94 4.37
N GLY A 270 -7.15 -38.18 4.86
CA GLY A 270 -6.77 -39.38 5.61
C GLY A 270 -7.32 -39.47 7.05
N GLU A 271 -7.98 -38.43 7.56
CA GLU A 271 -8.69 -38.46 8.85
C GLU A 271 -10.17 -38.89 8.73
N LYS A 272 -10.58 -39.40 7.56
CA LYS A 272 -11.93 -39.96 7.32
C LYS A 272 -11.95 -41.48 7.32
#